data_AF-G9KG68-F1
#
_entry.id   AF-G9KG68-F1
#
_cell.length_a   1.000
_cell.length_b   1.000
_cell.length_c   1.000
_cell.angle_alpha   90.00
_cell.angle_beta   90.00
_cell.angle_gamma   90.00
#
_symmetry.space_group_name_H-M   'P 1'
#
loop_
_entity.id
_entity.type
_entity.pdbx_description
1 polymer ?
#
loop_
_entity_poly.entity_id
_entity_poly.type
_entity_poly.pdbx_seq_one_letter_code
_entity_poly.pdbx_strand_id
1 'polypeptide(L)'
;CLAGARARFALGLSGGSLVSMLARELPAAAAPAGPASLARWTVGFCDERLVPFEHAESTYGLYRTHLLSRLPIPDSQVITINPQLPVEEAAEDYAKKLRQ
;
A
#
# COMPACT_ATOMS: atom_id res chain seq x y z
N CYS A 1 8.41 -20.16 -2.91
CA CYS A 1 8.11 -20.27 -1.47
C CYS A 1 9.09 -19.38 -0.71
N LEU A 2 8.65 -18.24 -0.16
CA LEU A 2 9.51 -17.40 0.68
C LEU A 2 9.62 -18.08 2.06
N ALA A 3 10.63 -18.92 2.26
CA ALA A 3 10.89 -19.58 3.54
C ALA A 3 11.94 -18.80 4.34
N GLY A 4 11.64 -18.47 5.59
CA GLY A 4 12.57 -17.88 6.56
C GLY A 4 11.94 -16.77 7.42
N ALA A 5 12.41 -16.62 8.65
CA ALA A 5 11.93 -15.62 9.62
C ALA A 5 12.14 -14.15 9.20
N ARG A 6 12.82 -13.90 8.07
CA ARG A 6 13.04 -12.59 7.43
C ARG A 6 12.36 -12.44 6.07
N ALA A 7 11.53 -13.40 5.66
CA ALA A 7 10.84 -13.36 4.37
C ALA A 7 9.82 -12.20 4.34
N ARG A 8 10.17 -11.11 3.66
CA ARG A 8 9.26 -10.00 3.36
C ARG A 8 8.60 -10.21 2.01
N PHE A 9 7.33 -9.85 1.90
CA PHE A 9 6.61 -9.80 0.62
C PHE A 9 6.34 -8.34 0.29
N ALA A 10 6.97 -7.81 -0.76
CA ALA A 10 6.76 -6.45 -1.21
C ALA A 10 5.78 -6.40 -2.39
N LEU A 11 4.81 -5.48 -2.34
CA LEU A 11 3.79 -5.30 -3.35
C LEU A 11 3.69 -3.82 -3.76
N GLY A 12 3.93 -3.53 -5.04
CA GLY A 12 3.63 -2.23 -5.63
C GLY A 12 2.22 -2.23 -6.21
N LEU A 13 1.40 -1.24 -5.82
CA LEU A 13 0.03 -1.06 -6.28
C LEU A 13 -0.06 0.11 -7.26
N SER A 14 -0.79 -0.09 -8.35
CA SER A 14 -1.15 1.01 -9.25
C SER A 14 -2.63 1.38 -9.03
N GLY A 15 -3.01 2.60 -9.40
CA GLY A 15 -4.37 3.10 -9.24
C GLY A 15 -5.37 2.57 -10.27
N GLY A 16 -6.45 3.34 -10.49
CA GLY A 16 -7.47 3.03 -11.49
C GLY A 16 -8.29 1.78 -11.15
N SER A 17 -8.56 0.94 -12.16
CA SER A 17 -9.43 -0.24 -12.03
C SER A 17 -8.88 -1.33 -11.11
N LEU A 18 -7.57 -1.33 -10.83
CA LEU A 18 -6.96 -2.28 -9.90
C LEU A 18 -7.43 -2.08 -8.46
N VAL A 19 -7.80 -0.85 -8.08
CA VAL A 19 -8.35 -0.58 -6.75
C VAL A 19 -9.63 -1.38 -6.54
N SER A 20 -10.58 -1.30 -7.47
CA SER A 20 -11.88 -1.96 -7.34
C SER A 20 -11.77 -3.48 -7.44
N MET A 21 -10.89 -3.98 -8.32
CA MET A 21 -10.62 -5.41 -8.45
C MET A 21 -10.05 -5.99 -7.15
N LEU A 22 -8.99 -5.38 -6.59
CA LEU A 22 -8.35 -5.89 -5.38
C LEU A 22 -9.24 -5.71 -4.14
N ALA A 23 -9.95 -4.58 -4.02
CA ALA A 23 -10.92 -4.36 -2.93
C ALA A 23 -12.02 -5.42 -2.87
N ARG A 24 -12.39 -6.00 -4.01
CA ARG A 24 -13.40 -7.05 -4.11
C ARG A 24 -12.83 -8.43 -3.80
N GLU A 25 -11.70 -8.80 -4.38
CA GLU A 25 -11.22 -10.19 -4.36
C GLU A 25 -10.19 -10.48 -3.27
N LEU A 26 -9.31 -9.51 -2.94
CA LEU A 26 -8.16 -9.76 -2.08
C LEU A 26 -8.53 -10.13 -0.63
N PRO A 27 -9.56 -9.53 0.02
CA PRO A 27 -9.95 -9.94 1.37
C PRO A 27 -10.30 -11.43 1.48
N ALA A 28 -11.06 -11.96 0.52
CA ALA A 28 -11.41 -13.37 0.49
C ALA A 28 -10.19 -14.26 0.20
N ALA A 29 -9.34 -13.85 -0.75
CA ALA A 29 -8.13 -14.58 -1.10
C ALA A 29 -7.09 -14.61 0.03
N ALA A 30 -7.02 -13.56 0.85
CA ALA A 30 -6.07 -13.44 1.95
C ALA A 30 -6.54 -14.12 3.25
N ALA A 31 -7.85 -14.36 3.41
CA ALA A 31 -8.42 -14.93 4.63
C ALA A 31 -7.78 -16.27 5.07
N PRO A 32 -7.51 -17.25 4.19
CA PRO A 32 -6.89 -18.51 4.58
C PRO A 32 -5.43 -18.36 5.07
N ALA A 33 -4.73 -17.31 4.64
CA ALA A 33 -3.34 -17.08 5.02
C ALA A 33 -3.19 -16.52 6.44
N GLY A 34 -4.27 -15.91 6.97
CA GLY A 34 -4.33 -15.35 8.32
C GLY A 34 -3.46 -14.10 8.55
N PRO A 35 -3.62 -13.43 9.70
CA PRO A 35 -2.93 -12.16 10.01
C PRO A 35 -1.40 -12.27 10.02
N ALA A 36 -0.86 -13.41 10.48
CA ALA A 36 0.58 -13.64 10.54
C ALA A 36 1.25 -13.64 9.16
N SER A 37 0.52 -13.98 8.09
CA SER A 37 1.02 -13.89 6.72
C SER A 37 1.07 -12.43 6.24
N LEU A 38 0.01 -11.67 6.53
CA LEU A 38 -0.10 -10.26 6.16
C LEU A 38 0.88 -9.36 6.94
N ALA A 39 1.29 -9.75 8.15
CA ALA A 39 2.33 -9.06 8.93
C ALA A 39 3.70 -8.99 8.22
N ARG A 40 3.91 -9.77 7.14
CA ARG A 40 5.15 -9.77 6.36
C ARG A 40 5.07 -8.91 5.10
N TRP A 41 3.91 -8.30 4.84
CA TRP A 41 3.69 -7.50 3.64
C TRP A 41 4.32 -6.11 3.79
N THR A 42 4.85 -5.58 2.70
CA THR A 42 5.18 -4.16 2.56
C THR A 42 4.49 -3.69 1.30
N VAL A 43 3.60 -2.71 1.44
CA VAL A 43 2.78 -2.21 0.34
C VAL A 43 3.27 -0.82 -0.04
N GLY A 44 3.55 -0.61 -1.32
CA GLY A 44 3.86 0.70 -1.89
C GLY A 44 2.96 0.98 -3.10
N PHE A 45 3.18 2.13 -3.71
CA PHE A 45 2.42 2.62 -4.87
C PHE A 45 3.40 2.89 -6.01
N CYS A 46 3.05 2.46 -7.21
CA CYS A 46 3.89 2.64 -8.39
C CYS A 46 4.04 4.12 -8.77
N ASP A 47 2.97 4.88 -8.56
CA ASP A 47 2.84 6.30 -8.78
C ASP A 47 1.76 6.84 -7.83
N GLU A 48 1.79 8.15 -7.57
CA GLU A 48 0.76 8.82 -6.79
C GLU A 48 0.65 10.28 -7.25
N ARG A 49 -0.57 10.81 -7.18
CA ARG A 49 -0.83 12.23 -7.44
C ARG A 49 -0.56 13.03 -6.18
N LEU A 50 0.15 14.15 -6.30
CA LEU A 50 0.43 15.03 -5.18
C LEU A 50 -0.82 15.85 -4.81
N VAL A 51 -1.75 15.21 -4.11
CA VAL A 51 -3.00 15.76 -3.59
C VAL A 51 -3.23 15.24 -2.16
N PRO A 52 -4.09 15.88 -1.34
CA PRO A 52 -4.49 15.33 -0.06
C PRO A 52 -5.05 13.91 -0.20
N PHE A 53 -4.87 13.06 0.81
CA PHE A 53 -5.31 11.66 0.76
C PHE A 53 -6.84 11.46 0.78
N GLU A 54 -7.58 12.51 1.11
CA GLU A 54 -9.04 12.56 1.05
C GLU A 54 -9.53 12.92 -0.37
N HIS A 55 -8.63 13.36 -1.25
CA HIS A 55 -8.96 13.70 -2.62
C HIS A 55 -9.32 12.44 -3.43
N ALA A 56 -10.34 12.54 -4.29
CA ALA A 56 -10.84 11.41 -5.08
C ALA A 56 -9.80 10.79 -6.03
N GLU A 57 -8.75 11.54 -6.36
CA GLU A 57 -7.67 11.05 -7.21
C GLU A 57 -6.49 10.46 -6.43
N SER A 58 -6.47 10.50 -5.09
CA SER A 58 -5.39 9.84 -4.34
C SER A 58 -5.52 8.32 -4.44
N THR A 59 -4.51 7.67 -5.01
CA THR A 59 -4.46 6.20 -5.13
C THR A 59 -4.43 5.56 -3.74
N TYR A 60 -3.57 6.05 -2.86
CA TYR A 60 -3.54 5.62 -1.46
C TYR A 60 -4.88 5.87 -0.77
N GLY A 61 -5.49 7.05 -0.95
CA GLY A 61 -6.79 7.38 -0.37
C GLY A 61 -7.89 6.37 -0.75
N LEU A 62 -7.93 5.99 -2.03
CA LEU A 62 -8.86 4.98 -2.54
C LEU A 62 -8.56 3.59 -1.97
N TYR A 63 -7.29 3.17 -1.93
CA TYR A 63 -6.91 1.88 -1.32
C TYR A 63 -7.18 1.83 0.19
N ARG A 64 -6.89 2.92 0.92
CA ARG A 64 -7.20 3.09 2.35
C ARG A 64 -8.67 2.85 2.62
N THR A 65 -9.51 3.51 1.82
CA THR A 65 -10.97 3.45 1.96
C THR A 65 -11.54 2.09 1.62
N HIS A 66 -11.14 1.51 0.48
CA HIS A 66 -11.82 0.35 -0.09
C HIS A 66 -11.19 -1.01 0.23
N LEU A 67 -9.89 -1.06 0.52
CA LEU A 67 -9.15 -2.32 0.71
C LEU A 67 -8.46 -2.39 2.07
N LEU A 68 -7.60 -1.43 2.41
CA LEU A 68 -6.75 -1.52 3.61
C LEU A 68 -7.58 -1.46 4.90
N SER A 69 -8.73 -0.76 4.89
CA SER A 69 -9.71 -0.77 5.99
C SER A 69 -10.32 -2.16 6.27
N ARG A 70 -10.15 -3.13 5.36
CA ARG A 70 -10.72 -4.49 5.44
C ARG A 70 -9.66 -5.57 5.64
N LEU A 71 -8.38 -5.22 5.62
CA LEU A 71 -7.27 -6.14 5.81
C LEU A 71 -6.52 -5.80 7.11
N PRO A 72 -6.07 -6.78 7.90
CA PRO A 72 -5.27 -6.54 9.09
C PRO A 72 -3.80 -6.23 8.73
N ILE A 73 -3.58 -5.23 7.86
CA ILE A 73 -2.25 -4.72 7.49
C ILE A 73 -2.02 -3.44 8.31
N PRO A 74 -1.02 -3.40 9.21
CA PRO A 74 -0.63 -2.20 9.92
C PRO A 74 -0.23 -1.05 9.00
N ASP A 75 -0.56 0.20 9.36
CA ASP A 75 -0.19 1.39 8.59
C ASP A 75 1.34 1.51 8.41
N SER A 76 2.13 1.03 9.38
CA SER A 76 3.60 1.00 9.28
C SER A 76 4.14 0.11 8.16
N GLN A 77 3.30 -0.77 7.60
CA GLN A 77 3.63 -1.62 6.45
C GLN A 77 3.24 -0.98 5.11
N VAL A 78 2.58 0.18 5.12
CA VAL A 78 2.14 0.89 3.92
C VAL A 78 3.02 2.12 3.70
N ILE A 79 3.79 2.12 2.62
CA ILE A 79 4.70 3.19 2.25
C ILE A 79 3.94 4.18 1.36
N THR A 80 3.79 5.41 1.85
CA THR A 80 3.10 6.51 1.16
C THR A 80 4.02 7.71 0.96
N ILE A 81 3.69 8.55 -0.03
CA ILE A 81 4.29 9.88 -0.17
C ILE A 81 3.88 10.78 1.01
N ASN A 82 4.56 11.92 1.19
CA ASN A 82 4.04 12.98 2.04
C ASN A 82 3.39 14.08 1.17
N PRO A 83 2.05 14.22 1.17
CA PRO A 83 1.36 15.18 0.32
C PRO A 83 1.53 16.65 0.77
N GLN A 84 2.17 16.88 1.92
CA GLN A 84 2.46 18.23 2.42
C GLN A 84 3.83 18.75 1.95
N LEU A 85 4.65 17.92 1.31
CA LEU A 85 5.94 18.33 0.76
C LEU A 85 5.79 18.82 -0.69
N PRO A 86 6.71 19.69 -1.16
CA PRO A 86 6.89 19.95 -2.58
C PRO A 86 7.13 18.65 -3.37
N VAL A 87 6.82 18.64 -4.67
CA VAL A 87 6.81 17.40 -5.46
C VAL A 87 8.15 16.69 -5.51
N GLU A 88 9.25 17.44 -5.64
CA GLU A 88 10.60 16.87 -5.65
C GLU A 88 10.98 16.28 -4.28
N GLU A 89 10.67 16.99 -3.21
CA GLU A 89 10.93 16.53 -1.83
C GLU A 89 10.07 15.31 -1.47
N ALA A 90 8.80 15.29 -1.92
CA ALA A 90 7.91 14.15 -1.76
C ALA A 90 8.44 12.90 -2.48
N ALA A 91 8.96 13.07 -3.70
CA ALA A 91 9.58 11.99 -4.47
C ALA A 91 10.86 11.46 -3.80
N GLU A 92 11.72 12.35 -3.29
CA GLU A 92 12.92 11.96 -2.55
C GLU A 92 12.61 11.23 -1.23
N ASP A 93 11.65 11.75 -0.45
CA ASP A 93 11.15 11.14 0.78
C ASP A 93 10.60 9.73 0.49
N TYR A 94 9.78 9.60 -0.54
CA TYR A 94 9.24 8.31 -0.97
C TYR A 94 10.34 7.32 -1.36
N ALA A 95 11.30 7.76 -2.17
CA ALA A 95 12.43 6.94 -2.58
C ALA A 95 13.31 6.51 -1.39
N LYS A 96 13.47 7.37 -0.37
CA LYS A 96 14.17 7.02 0.88
C LYS A 96 13.41 5.94 1.64
N LYS A 97 12.09 6.07 1.79
CA LYS A 97 11.23 5.07 2.47
C LYS A 97 11.26 3.71 1.77
N LEU A 98 11.29 3.67 0.43
CA LEU A 98 11.36 2.41 -0.34
C LEU A 98 12.67 1.61 -0.16
N ARG A 99 13.76 2.27 0.25
CA ARG A 99 15.08 1.62 0.42
C ARG A 99 15.31 1.01 1.81
N GLN A 100 14.37 1.21 2.74
CA GLN A 100 14.45 0.73 4.13
C GLN A 100 13.88 -0.69 4.27
#